data_AF-G3XS25-F1
#
_entry.id   AF-G3XS25-F1
#
_cell.length_a   1.000
_cell.length_b   1.000
_cell.length_c   1.000
_cell.angle_alpha   90.00
_cell.angle_beta   90.00
_cell.angle_gamma   90.00
#
_symmetry.space_group_name_H-M   'P 1'
#
loop_
_entity.id
_entity.type
_entity.pdbx_description
1 polymer ?
#
loop_
_entity_poly.entity_id
_entity_poly.type
_entity_poly.pdbx_seq_one_letter_code
_entity_poly.pdbx_strand_id
1 'polypeptide(L)'
;MSDYGDHDAEETYDYEPEQEYDDNEPEDFLNPEDVDVAEGGADEYGEGSYAPAVNGNHIVASGDPNAGYAGKVMEQTREKKVPNDQRQTTPYMTKYERARVLGTRALQISMNAPVLVDLEGETDPLQIAIKELNQKKIPLIVRRYLPDGWYEDWTCEELL
;
A
#
# COMPACT_ATOMS: atom_id res chain seq x y z
N MET A 1 -40.10 14.74 54.61
CA MET A 1 -39.27 15.61 55.48
C MET A 1 -38.33 14.70 56.23
N SER A 2 -37.02 14.89 55.99
CA SER A 2 -35.84 14.41 56.75
C SER A 2 -35.69 12.88 56.83
N ASP A 3 -34.52 12.29 56.69
CA ASP A 3 -33.24 12.69 57.28
C ASP A 3 -32.14 11.86 56.56
N TYR A 4 -31.15 12.51 55.96
CA TYR A 4 -30.00 11.84 55.33
C TYR A 4 -28.83 11.97 56.30
N GLY A 5 -28.47 10.88 56.94
CA GLY A 5 -27.35 10.82 57.87
C GLY A 5 -26.75 9.42 57.92
N ASP A 6 -25.46 9.38 57.61
CA ASP A 6 -24.47 8.55 58.29
C ASP A 6 -24.32 7.07 57.86
N HIS A 7 -23.31 6.82 57.04
CA HIS A 7 -22.34 5.74 57.31
C HIS A 7 -21.00 6.08 56.66
N ASP A 8 -20.07 6.48 57.51
CA ASP A 8 -18.62 6.34 57.34
C ASP A 8 -18.26 4.95 56.78
N ALA A 9 -17.63 4.95 55.61
CA ALA A 9 -16.75 3.87 55.19
C ALA A 9 -15.52 4.54 54.58
N GLU A 10 -14.49 4.70 55.41
CA GLU A 10 -13.15 5.07 55.00
C GLU A 10 -12.62 4.06 53.96
N GLU A 11 -12.76 4.38 52.68
CA GLU A 11 -11.89 3.80 51.64
C GLU A 11 -10.71 4.75 51.45
N THR A 12 -9.60 4.35 52.05
CA THR A 12 -8.27 4.90 51.82
C THR A 12 -7.96 4.79 50.31
N TYR A 13 -8.13 5.90 49.59
CA TYR A 13 -7.61 6.02 48.25
C TYR A 13 -6.09 6.13 48.37
N ASP A 14 -5.40 5.04 48.01
CA ASP A 14 -3.95 5.00 47.87
C ASP A 14 -3.58 5.98 46.75
N TYR A 15 -3.17 7.19 47.14
CA TYR A 15 -2.78 8.25 46.23
C TYR A 15 -1.38 7.90 45.69
N GLU A 16 -1.34 7.26 44.52
CA GLU A 16 -0.10 7.12 43.77
C GLU A 16 0.48 8.52 43.47
N PRO A 17 1.79 8.73 43.62
CA PRO A 17 2.38 10.04 43.43
C PRO A 17 2.17 10.53 42.00
N GLU A 18 1.82 11.82 41.88
CA GLU A 18 1.65 12.54 40.62
C GLU A 18 2.80 12.20 39.66
N GLN A 19 2.47 11.70 38.46
CA GLN A 19 3.46 11.62 37.40
C GLN A 19 3.87 13.05 37.07
N GLU A 20 5.10 13.38 37.43
CA GLU A 20 5.81 14.59 36.99
C GLU A 20 5.74 14.60 35.46
N TYR A 21 4.94 15.50 34.89
CA TYR A 21 4.92 15.72 33.45
C TYR A 21 6.30 16.29 33.09
N ASP A 22 7.04 15.58 32.23
CA ASP A 22 8.29 16.06 31.65
C ASP A 22 7.97 17.27 30.78
N ASP A 23 8.34 18.47 31.25
CA ASP A 23 8.12 19.79 30.63
C ASP A 23 8.84 19.99 29.28
N ASN A 24 9.37 18.93 28.65
CA ASN A 24 9.78 19.00 27.25
C ASN A 24 8.56 18.88 26.34
N GLU A 25 7.78 19.96 26.23
CA GLU A 25 6.96 20.16 25.04
C GLU A 25 7.88 20.18 23.81
N PRO A 26 7.58 19.42 22.74
CA PRO A 26 8.28 19.61 21.49
C PRO A 26 8.00 21.03 20.98
N GLU A 27 9.05 21.84 20.82
CA GLU A 27 8.98 23.24 20.33
C GLU A 27 8.42 23.41 18.91
N ASP A 28 7.87 22.35 18.31
CA ASP A 28 7.32 22.33 16.95
C ASP A 28 5.81 22.66 16.91
N PHE A 29 5.27 23.35 17.92
CA PHE A 29 3.95 23.98 17.76
C PHE A 29 4.12 25.30 16.99
N LEU A 30 4.03 25.21 15.65
CA LEU A 30 4.01 26.38 14.77
C LEU A 30 2.86 27.30 15.18
N ASN A 31 3.22 28.45 15.75
CA ASN A 31 2.30 29.53 16.04
C ASN A 31 1.70 30.02 14.71
N PRO A 32 0.36 30.05 14.55
CA PRO A 32 -0.28 30.40 13.29
C PRO A 32 0.09 31.79 12.76
N GLU A 33 0.58 32.68 13.64
CA GLU A 33 0.98 34.04 13.29
C GLU A 33 2.45 34.15 12.82
N ASP A 34 3.28 33.13 13.08
CA ASP A 34 4.69 33.07 12.64
C ASP A 34 4.86 32.34 11.29
N VAL A 35 3.76 31.88 10.69
CA VAL A 35 3.74 31.40 9.30
C VAL A 35 3.73 32.62 8.39
N ASP A 36 4.91 33.13 8.07
CA ASP A 36 5.06 34.03 6.93
C ASP A 36 4.47 33.31 5.71
N VAL A 37 3.33 33.82 5.21
CA VAL A 37 2.72 33.39 3.95
C VAL A 37 3.66 33.86 2.84
N ALA A 38 4.77 33.14 2.69
CA ALA A 38 5.52 33.13 1.46
C ALA A 38 4.54 32.67 0.40
N GLU A 39 4.33 33.52 -0.60
CA GLU A 39 3.55 33.28 -1.80
C GLU A 39 4.24 32.18 -2.64
N GLY A 40 4.31 30.98 -2.08
CA GLY A 40 4.78 29.74 -2.69
C GLY A 40 3.59 28.80 -2.72
N GLY A 41 3.19 28.44 -3.94
CA GLY A 41 1.97 27.70 -4.23
C GLY A 41 1.79 26.42 -3.41
N ALA A 42 0.54 25.97 -3.36
CA ALA A 42 0.09 24.70 -2.80
C ALA A 42 0.63 23.46 -3.56
N ASP A 43 1.89 23.51 -3.98
CA ASP A 43 2.57 22.53 -4.84
C ASP A 43 3.59 21.68 -4.05
N GLU A 44 3.78 21.92 -2.74
CA GLU A 44 4.81 21.27 -1.92
C GLU A 44 4.36 20.00 -1.18
N TYR A 45 3.12 19.54 -1.36
CA TYR A 45 2.85 18.09 -1.25
C TYR A 45 3.20 17.48 -2.60
N GLY A 46 4.50 17.32 -2.80
CA GLY A 46 5.09 16.87 -4.04
C GLY A 46 4.28 15.74 -4.66
N GLU A 47 3.87 15.99 -5.91
CA GLU A 47 3.53 15.04 -6.95
C GLU A 47 4.65 13.99 -7.03
N GLY A 48 4.68 13.07 -6.05
CA GLY A 48 5.56 11.92 -6.06
C GLY A 48 5.11 11.12 -7.24
N SER A 49 5.87 11.21 -8.34
CA SER A 49 5.55 10.58 -9.61
C SER A 49 5.18 9.12 -9.34
N TYR A 50 3.89 8.82 -9.34
CA TYR A 50 3.43 7.45 -9.22
C TYR A 50 3.76 6.81 -10.56
N ALA A 51 4.99 6.31 -10.65
CA ALA A 51 5.38 5.49 -11.78
C ALA A 51 4.46 4.28 -11.75
N PRO A 52 3.72 3.99 -12.84
CA PRO A 52 2.82 2.86 -12.88
C PRO A 52 3.59 1.62 -12.40
N ALA A 53 2.98 0.86 -11.49
CA ALA A 53 3.57 -0.35 -10.93
C ALA A 53 3.89 -1.44 -11.96
N VAL A 54 3.62 -1.17 -13.24
CA VAL A 54 3.80 -2.05 -14.38
C VAL A 54 4.77 -1.41 -15.34
N ASN A 55 5.85 -2.14 -15.61
CA ASN A 55 6.70 -1.83 -16.76
C ASN A 55 5.95 -2.20 -18.05
N GLY A 56 6.42 -1.71 -19.20
CA GLY A 56 5.84 -2.01 -20.54
C GLY A 56 5.73 -3.51 -20.90
N ASN A 57 6.19 -4.40 -20.03
CA ASN A 57 6.10 -5.86 -20.12
C ASN A 57 5.03 -6.49 -19.21
N HIS A 58 4.06 -5.74 -18.68
CA HIS A 58 2.95 -6.28 -17.87
C HIS A 58 3.39 -6.89 -16.51
N ILE A 59 4.53 -6.46 -15.97
CA ILE A 59 5.10 -7.00 -14.72
C ILE A 59 4.81 -6.07 -13.54
N VAL A 60 4.17 -6.60 -12.50
CA VAL A 60 3.93 -5.98 -11.19
C VAL A 60 4.93 -6.53 -10.18
N ALA A 61 5.77 -5.68 -9.58
CA ALA A 61 6.70 -6.11 -8.54
C ALA A 61 5.98 -6.36 -7.20
N SER A 62 6.31 -7.46 -6.54
CA SER A 62 5.92 -7.74 -5.15
C SER A 62 6.93 -7.05 -4.24
N GLY A 63 6.61 -5.85 -3.74
CA GLY A 63 7.50 -5.01 -2.93
C GLY A 63 7.50 -3.52 -3.34
N ASP A 64 8.21 -2.66 -2.61
CA ASP A 64 8.25 -1.22 -2.87
C ASP A 64 8.86 -0.92 -4.28
N PRO A 65 8.15 -0.21 -5.18
CA PRO A 65 8.69 0.18 -6.49
C PRO A 65 9.93 1.09 -6.40
N ASN A 66 10.09 1.87 -5.33
CA ASN A 66 11.23 2.77 -5.15
C ASN A 66 12.49 2.07 -4.67
N ALA A 67 12.39 0.88 -4.09
CA ALA A 67 13.56 0.11 -3.64
C ALA A 67 14.45 -0.38 -4.81
N GLY A 68 13.92 -0.38 -6.04
CA GLY A 68 14.63 -0.82 -7.25
C GLY A 68 15.05 0.29 -8.22
N TYR A 69 14.69 1.56 -7.96
CA TYR A 69 14.96 2.67 -8.90
C TYR A 69 16.39 3.24 -8.74
N ALA A 70 17.39 2.36 -8.74
CA ALA A 70 18.79 2.75 -8.84
C ALA A 70 19.28 2.63 -10.28
N GLY A 71 18.67 3.39 -11.22
CA GLY A 71 19.28 3.88 -12.48
C GLY A 71 20.02 2.91 -13.42
N LYS A 72 19.94 1.58 -13.25
CA LYS A 72 20.61 0.58 -14.10
C LYS A 72 19.66 -0.60 -14.35
N VAL A 73 18.75 -0.46 -15.30
CA VAL A 73 17.72 -1.50 -15.55
C VAL A 73 17.58 -1.75 -17.03
N MET A 74 18.17 -2.86 -17.52
CA MET A 74 17.53 -3.64 -18.59
C MET A 74 18.21 -4.99 -18.84
N GLU A 75 19.54 -5.08 -18.77
CA GLU A 75 20.24 -6.29 -19.25
C GLU A 75 20.52 -7.32 -18.13
N GLN A 76 20.96 -6.87 -16.95
CA GLN A 76 21.28 -7.75 -15.81
C GLN A 76 20.05 -8.40 -15.14
N THR A 77 18.84 -7.90 -15.42
CA THR A 77 17.62 -8.42 -14.78
C THR A 77 17.33 -9.84 -15.26
N ARG A 78 17.50 -10.16 -16.55
CA ARG A 78 17.16 -11.49 -17.07
C ARG A 78 18.02 -12.63 -16.50
N GLU A 79 19.26 -12.34 -16.11
CA GLU A 79 20.20 -13.33 -15.58
C GLU A 79 19.78 -13.87 -14.21
N LYS A 80 18.94 -13.13 -13.47
CA LYS A 80 18.51 -13.47 -12.11
C LYS A 80 17.10 -14.08 -12.05
N LYS A 81 16.56 -14.53 -13.19
CA LYS A 81 15.25 -15.20 -13.23
C LYS A 81 15.38 -16.66 -12.80
N VAL A 82 14.63 -17.05 -11.77
CA VAL A 82 14.48 -18.45 -11.38
C VAL A 82 13.61 -19.18 -12.43
N PRO A 83 14.05 -20.35 -12.93
CA PRO A 83 13.25 -21.19 -13.83
C PRO A 83 11.90 -21.58 -13.22
N ASN A 84 10.88 -21.74 -14.08
CA ASN A 84 9.51 -21.93 -13.61
C ASN A 84 9.30 -23.20 -12.75
N ASP A 85 10.10 -24.24 -13.01
CA ASP A 85 10.14 -25.53 -12.32
C ASP A 85 10.88 -25.50 -10.98
N GLN A 86 11.65 -24.43 -10.73
CA GLN A 86 12.48 -24.26 -9.53
C GLN A 86 11.95 -23.16 -8.59
N ARG A 87 10.74 -22.66 -8.86
CA ARG A 87 10.06 -21.66 -8.01
C ARG A 87 9.72 -22.28 -6.65
N GLN A 88 10.02 -21.56 -5.58
CA GLN A 88 9.81 -22.00 -4.20
C GLN A 88 8.77 -21.16 -3.46
N THR A 89 8.42 -19.98 -3.98
CA THR A 89 7.42 -19.13 -3.30
C THR A 89 6.00 -19.72 -3.40
N THR A 90 5.11 -19.24 -2.53
CA THR A 90 3.74 -19.76 -2.38
C THR A 90 2.90 -19.67 -3.67
N PRO A 91 2.12 -20.68 -4.04
CA PRO A 91 1.22 -20.59 -5.20
C PRO A 91 0.01 -19.67 -4.97
N TYR A 92 -0.20 -19.17 -3.75
CA TYR A 92 -1.30 -18.27 -3.43
C TYR A 92 -0.94 -16.82 -3.70
N MET A 93 -1.91 -16.04 -4.19
CA MET A 93 -1.76 -14.59 -4.31
C MET A 93 -1.76 -13.96 -2.91
N THR A 94 -0.74 -13.17 -2.58
CA THR A 94 -0.73 -12.44 -1.30
C THR A 94 -1.73 -11.28 -1.33
N LYS A 95 -2.19 -10.84 -0.15
CA LYS A 95 -3.08 -9.66 -0.04
C LYS A 95 -2.49 -8.39 -0.66
N TYR A 96 -1.15 -8.25 -0.60
CA TYR A 96 -0.43 -7.10 -1.17
C TYR A 96 -0.42 -7.16 -2.70
N GLU A 97 -0.15 -8.33 -3.26
CA GLU A 97 -0.18 -8.56 -4.71
C GLU A 97 -1.60 -8.36 -5.24
N ARG A 98 -2.62 -8.91 -4.58
CA ARG A 98 -4.02 -8.74 -4.96
C ARG A 98 -4.40 -7.26 -5.02
N ALA A 99 -4.11 -6.50 -3.97
CA ALA A 99 -4.41 -5.06 -3.92
C ALA A 99 -3.71 -4.32 -5.06
N ARG A 100 -2.44 -4.62 -5.31
CA ARG A 100 -1.65 -3.94 -6.34
C ARG A 100 -2.08 -4.30 -7.76
N VAL A 101 -2.38 -5.56 -8.02
CA VAL A 101 -2.88 -6.05 -9.31
C VAL A 101 -4.23 -5.40 -9.62
N LEU A 102 -5.15 -5.35 -8.65
CA LEU A 102 -6.44 -4.69 -8.81
C LEU A 102 -6.30 -3.19 -9.05
N GLY A 103 -5.50 -2.48 -8.24
CA GLY A 103 -5.29 -1.04 -8.41
C GLY A 103 -4.64 -0.70 -9.76
N THR A 104 -3.62 -1.46 -10.14
CA THR A 104 -2.96 -1.35 -11.45
C THR A 104 -3.95 -1.56 -12.59
N ARG A 105 -4.74 -2.64 -12.53
CA ARG A 105 -5.63 -2.99 -13.62
C ARG A 105 -6.80 -2.03 -13.72
N ALA A 106 -7.35 -1.59 -12.59
CA ALA A 106 -8.37 -0.55 -12.53
C ALA A 106 -7.87 0.75 -13.17
N LEU A 107 -6.63 1.16 -12.89
CA LEU A 107 -6.00 2.33 -13.52
C LEU A 107 -5.85 2.17 -15.04
N GLN A 108 -5.45 0.99 -15.52
CA GLN A 108 -5.39 0.72 -16.95
C GLN A 108 -6.78 0.86 -17.60
N ILE A 109 -7.82 0.30 -16.98
CA ILE A 109 -9.21 0.37 -17.47
C ILE A 109 -9.70 1.82 -17.49
N SER A 110 -9.38 2.62 -16.45
CA SER A 110 -9.75 4.03 -16.40
C SER A 110 -9.08 4.86 -17.50
N MET A 111 -7.89 4.43 -17.96
CA MET A 111 -7.20 4.99 -19.13
C MET A 111 -7.65 4.33 -20.45
N ASN A 112 -8.87 3.82 -20.50
CA ASN A 112 -9.50 3.18 -21.67
C ASN A 112 -8.72 1.97 -22.23
N ALA A 113 -7.95 1.26 -21.40
CA ALA A 113 -7.35 0.00 -21.84
C ALA A 113 -8.43 -1.05 -22.17
N PRO A 114 -8.17 -1.99 -23.10
CA PRO A 114 -9.13 -3.03 -23.45
C PRO A 114 -9.48 -3.94 -22.26
N VAL A 115 -10.77 -4.17 -22.04
CA VAL A 115 -11.32 -5.09 -21.03
C VAL A 115 -11.49 -6.49 -21.64
N LEU A 116 -11.15 -7.53 -20.89
CA LEU A 116 -11.11 -8.93 -21.36
C LEU A 116 -12.30 -9.78 -20.87
N VAL A 117 -13.23 -9.17 -20.13
CA VAL A 117 -14.47 -9.77 -19.63
C VAL A 117 -15.68 -9.05 -20.20
N ASP A 118 -16.80 -9.77 -20.26
CA ASP A 118 -18.08 -9.18 -20.65
C ASP A 118 -18.61 -8.27 -19.53
N LEU A 119 -19.00 -7.06 -19.91
CA LEU A 119 -19.60 -6.07 -19.01
C LEU A 119 -21.11 -6.29 -18.95
N GLU A 120 -21.64 -6.47 -17.75
CA GLU A 120 -23.06 -6.65 -17.41
C GLU A 120 -23.64 -5.38 -16.76
N GLY A 121 -23.10 -4.21 -17.13
CA GLY A 121 -23.50 -2.91 -16.57
C GLY A 121 -22.54 -2.36 -15.51
N GLU A 122 -21.39 -3.00 -15.29
CA GLU A 122 -20.33 -2.42 -14.46
C GLU A 122 -19.71 -1.20 -15.13
N THR A 123 -19.69 -0.07 -14.41
CA THR A 123 -19.09 1.19 -14.87
C THR A 123 -17.84 1.57 -14.07
N ASP A 124 -17.71 1.05 -12.85
CA ASP A 124 -16.55 1.28 -11.98
C ASP A 124 -15.35 0.44 -12.45
N PRO A 125 -14.20 1.05 -12.79
CA PRO A 125 -12.99 0.34 -13.20
C PRO A 125 -12.52 -0.71 -12.18
N LEU A 126 -12.72 -0.46 -10.88
CA LEU A 126 -12.32 -1.40 -9.85
C LEU A 126 -13.21 -2.65 -9.86
N GLN A 127 -14.54 -2.50 -9.98
CA GLN A 127 -15.44 -3.66 -10.15
C GLN A 127 -15.08 -4.48 -11.39
N ILE A 128 -14.76 -3.82 -12.51
CA ILE A 128 -14.36 -4.51 -13.73
C ILE A 128 -13.05 -5.29 -13.51
N ALA A 129 -12.05 -4.68 -12.87
CA ALA A 129 -10.79 -5.36 -12.53
C ALA A 129 -11.01 -6.56 -11.58
N ILE A 130 -11.91 -6.43 -10.60
CA ILE A 130 -12.29 -7.55 -9.71
C ILE A 130 -12.93 -8.68 -10.53
N LYS A 131 -13.82 -8.36 -11.46
CA LYS A 131 -14.45 -9.34 -12.36
C LYS A 131 -13.41 -10.05 -13.23
N GLU A 132 -12.46 -9.32 -13.79
CA GLU A 132 -11.33 -9.90 -14.53
C GLU A 132 -10.45 -10.81 -13.67
N LEU A 133 -10.15 -10.41 -12.44
CA LEU A 133 -9.33 -11.23 -11.52
C LEU A 133 -10.05 -12.54 -11.18
N ASN A 134 -11.35 -12.48 -10.88
CA ASN A 134 -12.16 -13.65 -10.54
C ASN A 134 -12.28 -14.63 -11.71
N GLN A 135 -12.31 -14.13 -12.95
CA GLN A 135 -12.28 -14.95 -14.17
C GLN A 135 -10.86 -15.33 -14.62
N LYS A 136 -9.82 -14.98 -13.84
CA LYS A 136 -8.40 -15.23 -14.15
C LYS A 136 -7.96 -14.66 -15.51
N LYS A 137 -8.55 -13.55 -15.94
CA LYS A 137 -8.26 -12.89 -17.24
C LYS A 137 -7.36 -11.67 -17.15
N ILE A 138 -6.83 -11.33 -15.97
CA ILE A 138 -5.91 -10.19 -15.85
C ILE A 138 -4.58 -10.51 -16.54
N PRO A 139 -4.14 -9.72 -17.55
CA PRO A 139 -2.93 -9.98 -18.30
C PRO A 139 -1.70 -9.38 -17.60
N LEU A 140 -1.48 -9.71 -16.32
CA LEU A 140 -0.36 -9.22 -15.51
C LEU A 140 0.45 -10.37 -14.92
N ILE A 141 1.73 -10.11 -14.71
CA ILE A 141 2.70 -11.02 -14.09
C ILE A 141 3.18 -10.39 -12.78
N VAL A 142 3.10 -11.12 -11.68
CA VAL A 142 3.69 -10.74 -10.40
C VAL A 142 5.15 -11.18 -10.37
N ARG A 143 6.09 -10.26 -10.19
CA ARG A 143 7.51 -10.57 -9.98
C ARG A 143 7.84 -10.50 -8.49
N ARG A 144 8.22 -11.64 -7.92
CA ARG A 144 8.65 -11.76 -6.52
C ARG A 144 10.16 -11.75 -6.45
N TYR A 145 10.73 -10.74 -5.81
CA TYR A 145 12.17 -10.67 -5.56
C TYR A 145 12.52 -11.46 -4.29
N LEU A 146 13.55 -12.28 -4.40
CA LEU A 146 14.16 -13.01 -3.31
C LEU A 146 15.27 -12.14 -2.66
N PRO A 147 15.65 -12.40 -1.40
CA PRO A 147 16.64 -11.60 -0.68
C PRO A 147 18.04 -11.57 -1.32
N ASP A 148 18.37 -12.56 -2.13
CA ASP A 148 19.61 -12.68 -2.90
C ASP A 148 19.59 -11.90 -4.23
N GLY A 149 18.45 -11.25 -4.53
CA GLY A 149 18.21 -10.49 -5.75
C GLY A 149 17.77 -11.35 -6.94
N TRP A 150 17.60 -12.66 -6.77
CA TRP A 150 16.89 -13.49 -7.74
C TRP A 150 15.40 -13.15 -7.74
N TYR A 151 14.68 -13.52 -8.79
CA TYR A 151 13.24 -13.35 -8.80
C TYR A 151 12.49 -14.48 -9.48
N GLU A 152 11.24 -14.63 -9.06
CA GLU A 152 10.26 -15.54 -9.65
C GLU A 152 9.17 -14.70 -10.32
N ASP A 153 8.88 -15.00 -11.59
CA ASP A 153 7.73 -14.43 -12.29
C ASP A 153 6.54 -15.38 -12.10
N TRP A 154 5.39 -14.87 -11.66
CA TRP A 154 4.14 -15.62 -11.47
C TRP A 154 3.01 -14.96 -12.27
N THR A 155 2.26 -15.69 -13.08
CA THR A 155 1.11 -15.12 -13.79
C THR A 155 -0.07 -14.94 -12.84
N CYS A 156 -0.88 -13.90 -13.03
CA CYS A 156 -2.10 -13.73 -12.23
C CYS A 156 -3.11 -14.87 -12.45
N GLU A 157 -3.02 -15.57 -13.58
CA GLU A 157 -3.83 -16.74 -13.92
C GLU A 157 -3.46 -17.96 -13.07
N GLU A 158 -2.16 -18.22 -12.87
CA GLU A 158 -1.69 -19.42 -12.16
C GLU A 158 -1.72 -19.27 -10.62
N LEU A 159 -1.69 -18.03 -10.12
CA LEU A 159 -1.81 -17.76 -8.68
C LEU A 159 -3.23 -18.08 -8.19
N LEU A 160 -3.35 -18.83 -7.10
CA LEU A 160 -4.63 -19.21 -6.49
C LEU A 160 -5.32 -18.01 -5.83
#